data_AF-A0A101JUC4-F1
#
_entry.id   AF-A0A101JUC4-F1
#
_cell.length_a   1.000
_cell.length_b   1.000
_cell.length_c   1.000
_cell.angle_alpha   90.00
_cell.angle_beta   90.00
_cell.angle_gamma   90.00
#
_symmetry.space_group_name_H-M   'P 1'
#
loop_
_entity.id
_entity.type
_entity.pdbx_description
1 polymer ?
#
loop_
_entity_poly.entity_id
_entity_poly.type
_entity_poly.pdbx_seq_one_letter_code
_entity_poly.pdbx_strand_id
1 'polypeptide(L)'
;MQSTSVPEQPTLKRSLKKGPGLLISISVVSMLCFLAVVAWINWPKPRLAPEPLNRETKDLISRIPGKSDAVIYVGMKDIRNSPFWNEVMPDSLKKLPLISMGGKLDSLMNSRGFVIPDDLDTLIMSFRQTGFKKNDFLGIASGRFSEKFPESFLKAKSLETASAGGHTFYALDRNIWVAPFGTNRIAVAGSRKMLEDFFQPAGNFFERDSLSAALIDKAVYKSHLWFALPSAEWTNGALKSLTSANRDMNGLGNLNRIRHLALSASFKDGIKAETEWVYKTRRAAFFASTFLWGAAKLSSLSESRTSKEARELLDKVRIQQNLESVIIHADLPESLFRKSEKAP
;
A
#
# COMPACT_ATOMS: atom_id res chain seq x y z
N MET A 1 54.21 -44.54 61.30
CA MET A 1 53.12 -43.68 60.79
C MET A 1 53.67 -42.89 59.62
N GLN A 2 53.43 -43.36 58.40
CA GLN A 2 53.89 -42.73 57.15
C GLN A 2 52.71 -42.00 56.52
N SER A 3 52.91 -40.73 56.24
CA SER A 3 51.95 -39.83 55.61
C SER A 3 51.88 -40.09 54.10
N THR A 4 50.74 -40.60 53.62
CA THR A 4 50.43 -40.68 52.19
C THR A 4 49.85 -39.33 51.76
N SER A 5 50.67 -38.49 51.13
CA SER A 5 50.19 -37.30 50.42
C SER A 5 49.67 -37.73 49.05
N VAL A 6 48.38 -37.49 48.83
CA VAL A 6 47.72 -37.62 47.53
C VAL A 6 48.28 -36.51 46.62
N PRO A 7 48.73 -36.79 45.39
CA PRO A 7 49.10 -35.74 44.46
C PRO A 7 47.83 -35.06 43.93
N GLU A 8 47.69 -33.77 44.21
CA GLU A 8 46.73 -32.88 43.56
C GLU A 8 46.95 -32.94 42.04
N GLN A 9 45.94 -33.42 41.30
CA GLN A 9 45.91 -33.30 39.84
C GLN A 9 45.72 -31.82 39.48
N PRO A 10 46.63 -31.19 38.70
CA PRO A 10 46.42 -29.84 38.23
C PRO A 10 45.28 -29.87 37.20
N THR A 11 44.15 -29.23 37.55
CA THR A 11 43.08 -28.93 36.60
C THR A 11 43.64 -28.02 35.51
N LEU A 12 43.71 -28.55 34.31
CA LEU A 12 44.25 -27.89 33.13
C LEU A 12 43.34 -26.72 32.74
N LYS A 13 43.55 -25.54 33.34
CA LYS A 13 42.97 -24.28 32.87
C LYS A 13 43.51 -24.03 31.46
N ARG A 14 42.73 -24.38 30.43
CA ARG A 14 42.98 -24.00 29.04
C ARG A 14 42.97 -22.47 28.93
N SER A 15 44.15 -21.88 29.05
CA SER A 15 44.43 -20.52 28.65
C SER A 15 44.34 -20.43 27.12
N LEU A 16 43.28 -19.82 26.60
CA LEU A 16 43.21 -19.36 25.21
C LEU A 16 44.25 -18.25 25.03
N LYS A 17 45.51 -18.62 24.75
CA LYS A 17 46.53 -17.68 24.29
C LYS A 17 46.03 -17.06 22.97
N LYS A 18 45.59 -15.80 23.05
CA LYS A 18 45.18 -14.96 21.90
C LYS A 18 46.42 -14.66 21.03
N GLY A 19 46.75 -15.57 20.12
CA GLY A 19 47.85 -15.39 19.16
C GLY A 19 47.47 -14.52 17.96
N PRO A 20 48.45 -13.97 17.21
CA PRO A 20 48.21 -13.18 15.99
C PRO A 20 47.35 -13.91 14.94
N GLY A 21 47.47 -15.24 14.86
CA GLY A 21 46.64 -16.06 13.97
C GLY A 21 45.14 -16.03 14.26
N LEU A 22 44.73 -15.81 15.52
CA LEU A 22 43.32 -15.63 15.89
C LEU A 22 42.80 -14.25 15.45
N LEU A 23 43.64 -13.22 15.54
CA LEU A 23 43.27 -11.88 15.06
C LEU A 23 43.18 -11.84 13.53
N ILE A 24 44.10 -12.52 12.84
CA ILE A 24 44.08 -12.66 11.38
C ILE A 24 42.84 -13.46 10.94
N SER A 25 42.51 -14.58 11.60
CA SER A 25 41.32 -15.35 11.24
C SER A 25 40.02 -14.57 11.50
N ILE A 26 39.89 -13.87 12.62
CA ILE A 26 38.76 -12.97 12.88
C ILE A 26 38.68 -11.87 11.82
N SER A 27 39.81 -11.29 11.43
CA SER A 27 39.86 -10.24 10.40
C SER A 27 39.42 -10.77 9.03
N VAL A 28 39.94 -11.92 8.60
CA VAL A 28 39.56 -12.55 7.33
C VAL A 28 38.08 -12.92 7.32
N VAL A 29 37.57 -13.54 8.39
CA VAL A 29 36.14 -13.88 8.52
C VAL A 29 35.28 -12.62 8.50
N SER A 30 35.68 -11.57 9.22
CA SER A 30 34.97 -10.29 9.24
C SER A 30 34.97 -9.62 7.87
N MET A 31 36.08 -9.68 7.13
CA MET A 31 36.20 -9.16 5.76
C MET A 31 35.30 -9.94 4.79
N LEU A 32 35.27 -11.27 4.87
CA LEU A 32 34.39 -12.11 4.06
C LEU A 32 32.91 -11.83 4.37
N CYS A 33 32.54 -11.70 5.64
CA CYS A 33 31.19 -11.31 6.05
C CYS A 33 30.83 -9.92 5.50
N PHE A 34 31.75 -8.95 5.57
CA PHE A 34 31.55 -7.62 5.02
C PHE A 34 31.31 -7.65 3.50
N LEU A 35 32.16 -8.38 2.76
CA LEU A 35 31.99 -8.54 1.31
C LEU A 35 30.68 -9.24 0.95
N ALA A 36 30.29 -10.27 1.70
CA ALA A 36 29.02 -10.96 1.51
C ALA A 36 27.82 -10.00 1.72
N VAL A 37 27.87 -9.16 2.75
CA VAL A 37 26.83 -8.13 2.99
C VAL A 37 26.80 -7.10 1.86
N VAL A 38 27.95 -6.62 1.40
CA VAL A 38 28.03 -5.67 0.28
C VAL A 38 27.46 -6.29 -0.99
N ALA A 39 27.83 -7.53 -1.32
CA ALA A 39 27.26 -8.25 -2.46
C ALA A 39 25.75 -8.41 -2.31
N TRP A 40 25.28 -8.81 -1.12
CA TRP A 40 23.86 -9.01 -0.84
C TRP A 40 23.02 -7.74 -1.02
N ILE A 41 23.49 -6.60 -0.53
CA ILE A 41 22.81 -5.28 -0.61
C ILE A 41 22.69 -4.80 -2.06
N ASN A 42 23.69 -5.11 -2.90
CA ASN A 42 23.74 -4.66 -4.29
C ASN A 42 23.14 -5.67 -5.28
N TRP A 43 22.75 -6.85 -4.82
CA TRP A 43 22.15 -7.89 -5.66
C TRP A 43 20.63 -7.69 -5.79
N PRO A 44 20.09 -7.55 -7.02
CA PRO A 44 18.64 -7.50 -7.24
C PRO A 44 17.98 -8.79 -6.75
N LYS A 45 17.01 -8.66 -5.86
CA LYS A 45 16.31 -9.82 -5.32
C LYS A 45 15.10 -10.19 -6.19
N PRO A 46 14.73 -11.49 -6.26
CA PRO A 46 13.52 -11.93 -6.95
C PRO A 46 12.28 -11.14 -6.49
N ARG A 47 11.39 -10.88 -7.45
CA ARG A 47 10.12 -10.19 -7.24
C ARG A 47 8.98 -11.04 -7.77
N LEU A 48 7.81 -10.90 -7.18
CA LEU A 48 6.58 -11.41 -7.79
C LEU A 48 6.33 -10.63 -9.08
N ALA A 49 5.94 -11.33 -10.13
CA ALA A 49 5.59 -10.70 -11.39
C ALA A 49 4.28 -9.91 -11.20
N PRO A 50 4.25 -8.60 -11.48
CA PRO A 50 3.04 -7.81 -11.37
C PRO A 50 1.98 -8.28 -12.37
N GLU A 51 0.73 -8.33 -11.93
CA GLU A 51 -0.40 -8.52 -12.83
C GLU A 51 -0.46 -7.36 -13.85
N PRO A 52 -0.87 -7.61 -15.10
CA PRO A 52 -1.10 -6.53 -16.03
C PRO A 52 -2.33 -5.71 -15.61
N LEU A 53 -2.31 -4.40 -15.88
CA LEU A 53 -3.53 -3.61 -15.81
C LEU A 53 -4.48 -4.11 -16.90
N ASN A 54 -5.77 -4.23 -16.55
CA ASN A 54 -6.78 -4.44 -17.58
C ASN A 54 -6.81 -3.22 -18.54
N ARG A 55 -7.25 -3.44 -19.79
CA ARG A 55 -7.19 -2.42 -20.84
C ARG A 55 -8.00 -1.17 -20.49
N GLU A 56 -9.19 -1.36 -19.94
CA GLU A 56 -10.09 -0.26 -19.56
C GLU A 56 -9.47 0.67 -18.50
N THR A 57 -8.97 0.10 -17.40
CA THR A 57 -8.27 0.82 -16.33
C THR A 57 -7.03 1.52 -16.88
N LYS A 58 -6.25 0.85 -17.74
CA LYS A 58 -5.09 1.48 -18.40
C LYS A 58 -5.52 2.68 -19.25
N ASP A 59 -6.58 2.54 -20.05
CA ASP A 59 -7.08 3.62 -20.90
C ASP A 59 -7.61 4.80 -20.07
N LEU A 60 -8.26 4.54 -18.93
CA LEU A 60 -8.71 5.59 -18.01
C LEU A 60 -7.53 6.30 -17.32
N ILE A 61 -6.56 5.54 -16.81
CA ILE A 61 -5.34 6.10 -16.20
C ILE A 61 -4.55 6.94 -17.21
N SER A 62 -4.48 6.50 -18.47
CA SER A 62 -3.76 7.21 -19.54
C SER A 62 -4.22 8.66 -19.74
N ARG A 63 -5.43 8.98 -19.30
CA ARG A 63 -6.08 10.30 -19.43
C ARG A 63 -5.96 11.18 -18.18
N ILE A 64 -5.49 10.64 -17.05
CA ILE A 64 -5.29 11.44 -15.81
C ILE A 64 -4.41 12.65 -16.17
N PRO A 65 -4.77 13.89 -15.81
CA PRO A 65 -4.02 15.06 -16.24
C PRO A 65 -2.81 15.37 -15.35
N GLY A 66 -1.73 15.87 -15.94
CA GLY A 66 -0.52 16.28 -15.21
C GLY A 66 0.27 15.12 -14.59
N LYS A 67 0.93 15.40 -13.46
CA LYS A 67 1.61 14.43 -12.60
C LYS A 67 0.82 14.28 -11.31
N SER A 68 0.73 13.06 -10.80
CA SER A 68 -0.01 12.73 -9.60
C SER A 68 0.94 12.62 -8.41
N ASP A 69 0.43 12.97 -7.23
CA ASP A 69 1.10 12.74 -5.94
C ASP A 69 0.63 11.44 -5.26
N ALA A 70 -0.54 10.96 -5.68
CA ALA A 70 -1.10 9.66 -5.33
C ALA A 70 -2.05 9.18 -6.44
N VAL A 71 -1.97 7.90 -6.80
CA VAL A 71 -2.96 7.20 -7.61
C VAL A 71 -3.43 5.99 -6.82
N ILE A 72 -4.74 5.84 -6.66
CA ILE A 72 -5.38 4.78 -5.87
C ILE A 72 -6.40 4.09 -6.76
N TYR A 73 -6.44 2.77 -6.72
CA TYR A 73 -7.42 1.97 -7.42
C TYR A 73 -8.12 1.01 -6.48
N VAL A 74 -9.43 0.88 -6.64
CA VAL A 74 -10.27 -0.09 -5.95
C VAL A 74 -11.18 -0.77 -6.97
N GLY A 75 -10.98 -2.06 -7.20
CA GLY A 75 -11.83 -2.94 -8.00
C GLY A 75 -12.85 -3.65 -7.12
N MET A 76 -13.87 -2.92 -6.67
CA MET A 76 -14.92 -3.46 -5.80
C MET A 76 -15.69 -4.62 -6.43
N LYS A 77 -15.86 -4.65 -7.76
CA LYS A 77 -16.47 -5.81 -8.44
C LYS A 77 -15.67 -7.09 -8.24
N ASP A 78 -14.36 -7.03 -8.41
CA ASP A 78 -13.50 -8.21 -8.26
C ASP A 78 -13.38 -8.62 -6.79
N ILE A 79 -13.34 -7.64 -5.87
CA ILE A 79 -13.40 -7.89 -4.42
C ILE A 79 -14.73 -8.57 -4.07
N ARG A 80 -15.87 -8.04 -4.49
CA ARG A 80 -17.19 -8.61 -4.21
C ARG A 80 -17.35 -10.04 -4.73
N ASN A 81 -16.72 -10.35 -5.86
CA ASN A 81 -16.80 -11.66 -6.48
C ASN A 81 -15.80 -12.67 -5.89
N SER A 82 -15.00 -12.28 -4.88
CA SER A 82 -13.99 -13.16 -4.31
C SER A 82 -14.57 -14.10 -3.25
N PRO A 83 -14.00 -15.31 -3.08
CA PRO A 83 -14.38 -16.23 -2.01
C PRO A 83 -14.25 -15.58 -0.63
N PHE A 84 -13.13 -14.92 -0.35
CA PHE A 84 -12.92 -14.23 0.93
C PHE A 84 -14.02 -13.22 1.25
N TRP A 85 -14.46 -12.42 0.28
CA TRP A 85 -15.54 -11.46 0.50
C TRP A 85 -16.86 -12.15 0.80
N ASN A 86 -17.21 -13.19 0.03
CA ASN A 86 -18.51 -13.83 0.16
C ASN A 86 -18.61 -14.75 1.39
N GLU A 87 -17.55 -15.48 1.72
CA GLU A 87 -17.57 -16.53 2.74
C GLU A 87 -17.00 -16.11 4.10
N VAL A 88 -16.05 -15.17 4.12
CA VAL A 88 -15.25 -14.88 5.32
C VAL A 88 -15.53 -13.49 5.87
N MET A 89 -15.67 -12.48 5.01
CA MET A 89 -15.90 -11.10 5.44
C MET A 89 -17.26 -10.97 6.15
N PRO A 90 -17.31 -10.49 7.41
CA PRO A 90 -18.57 -10.25 8.11
C PRO A 90 -19.42 -9.18 7.42
N ASP A 91 -20.73 -9.39 7.37
CA ASP A 91 -21.67 -8.44 6.74
C ASP A 91 -21.67 -7.05 7.38
N SER A 92 -21.30 -6.95 8.67
CA SER A 92 -21.12 -5.67 9.34
C SER A 92 -19.97 -4.86 8.74
N LEU A 93 -18.87 -5.51 8.35
CA LEU A 93 -17.73 -4.86 7.71
C LEU A 93 -18.01 -4.52 6.24
N LYS A 94 -18.78 -5.37 5.54
CA LYS A 94 -19.24 -5.08 4.17
C LYS A 94 -20.09 -3.82 4.08
N LYS A 95 -20.86 -3.50 5.13
CA LYS A 95 -21.76 -2.34 5.18
C LYS A 95 -21.10 -1.04 5.66
N LEU A 96 -19.84 -1.08 6.06
CA LEU A 96 -19.14 0.13 6.48
C LEU A 96 -18.94 1.06 5.27
N PRO A 97 -19.07 2.39 5.46
CA PRO A 97 -18.70 3.34 4.43
C PRO A 97 -17.18 3.26 4.22
N LEU A 98 -16.77 2.50 3.20
CA LEU A 98 -15.35 2.25 2.88
C LEU A 98 -14.60 3.54 2.54
N ILE A 99 -15.32 4.52 1.97
CA ILE A 99 -14.79 5.82 1.55
C ILE A 99 -15.86 6.87 1.86
N SER A 100 -15.50 7.89 2.64
CA SER A 100 -16.29 9.13 2.75
C SER A 100 -15.61 10.17 1.88
N MET A 101 -16.35 10.72 0.91
CA MET A 101 -15.87 11.79 0.05
C MET A 101 -16.19 13.17 0.66
N GLY A 102 -16.93 13.19 1.76
CA GLY A 102 -17.28 14.36 2.53
C GLY A 102 -18.40 15.22 1.91
N GLY A 103 -18.99 16.06 2.75
CA GLY A 103 -19.83 17.18 2.34
C GLY A 103 -21.02 16.82 1.44
N LYS A 104 -21.15 17.52 0.31
CA LYS A 104 -22.31 17.41 -0.59
C LYS A 104 -22.33 16.11 -1.38
N LEU A 105 -21.17 15.49 -1.66
CA LEU A 105 -21.12 14.24 -2.42
C LEU A 105 -21.68 13.07 -1.60
N ASP A 106 -21.30 12.95 -0.33
CA ASP A 106 -21.85 11.94 0.58
C ASP A 106 -23.37 12.12 0.77
N SER A 107 -23.84 13.37 0.89
CA SER A 107 -25.28 13.66 0.97
C SER A 107 -26.02 13.23 -0.29
N LEU A 108 -25.46 13.46 -1.47
CA LEU A 108 -26.06 13.04 -2.73
C LEU A 108 -26.09 11.51 -2.87
N MET A 109 -24.99 10.84 -2.51
CA MET A 109 -24.93 9.36 -2.50
C MET A 109 -26.00 8.78 -1.58
N ASN A 110 -26.10 9.29 -0.35
CA ASN A 110 -27.12 8.84 0.60
C ASN A 110 -28.54 9.11 0.10
N SER A 111 -28.81 10.27 -0.50
CA SER A 111 -30.15 10.63 -1.02
C SER A 111 -30.64 9.72 -2.15
N ARG A 112 -29.72 9.04 -2.83
CA ARG A 112 -30.01 8.12 -3.94
C ARG A 112 -29.83 6.65 -3.55
N GLY A 113 -29.54 6.38 -2.26
CA GLY A 113 -29.25 5.04 -1.78
C GLY A 113 -28.11 4.40 -2.56
N PHE A 114 -27.05 5.16 -2.84
CA PHE A 114 -25.83 4.65 -3.46
C PHE A 114 -24.95 4.02 -2.38
N VAL A 115 -24.78 2.70 -2.45
CA VAL A 115 -24.00 1.93 -1.49
C VAL A 115 -22.68 1.55 -2.15
N ILE A 116 -21.57 2.14 -1.72
CA ILE A 116 -20.24 1.93 -2.34
C ILE A 116 -19.91 0.43 -2.52
N PRO A 117 -20.03 -0.42 -1.48
CA PRO A 117 -19.79 -1.84 -1.64
C PRO A 117 -20.55 -2.50 -2.77
N ASP A 118 -21.79 -2.08 -3.06
CA ASP A 118 -22.71 -2.78 -3.97
C ASP A 118 -22.82 -2.11 -5.35
N ASP A 119 -22.79 -0.78 -5.39
CA ASP A 119 -23.09 0.03 -6.58
C ASP A 119 -21.82 0.50 -7.32
N LEU A 120 -20.65 0.48 -6.67
CA LEU A 120 -19.35 0.84 -7.27
C LEU A 120 -18.66 -0.42 -7.79
N ASP A 121 -18.30 -0.47 -9.08
CA ASP A 121 -17.50 -1.57 -9.64
C ASP A 121 -16.00 -1.29 -9.56
N THR A 122 -15.59 -0.10 -9.98
CA THR A 122 -14.19 0.33 -9.98
C THR A 122 -14.09 1.79 -9.59
N LEU A 123 -13.07 2.16 -8.82
CA LEU A 123 -12.72 3.53 -8.51
C LEU A 123 -11.23 3.75 -8.76
N ILE A 124 -10.90 4.81 -9.50
CA ILE A 124 -9.55 5.34 -9.64
C ILE A 124 -9.58 6.74 -9.03
N MET A 125 -8.69 7.02 -8.08
CA MET A 125 -8.49 8.36 -7.54
C MET A 125 -7.08 8.83 -7.83
N SER A 126 -6.94 10.04 -8.36
CA SER A 126 -5.68 10.73 -8.53
C SER A 126 -5.70 12.02 -7.73
N PHE A 127 -4.66 12.25 -6.94
CA PHE A 127 -4.47 13.48 -6.19
C PHE A 127 -3.26 14.23 -6.71
N ARG A 128 -3.36 15.56 -6.73
CA ARG A 128 -2.28 16.46 -7.10
C ARG A 128 -2.26 17.65 -6.16
N GLN A 129 -1.13 17.89 -5.54
CA GLN A 129 -0.87 19.06 -4.72
C GLN A 129 -0.69 20.27 -5.65
N THR A 130 -1.54 21.29 -5.44
CA THR A 130 -1.51 22.56 -6.14
C THR A 130 -1.16 23.66 -5.13
N GLY A 131 0.14 23.84 -4.87
CA GLY A 131 0.64 24.77 -3.86
C GLY A 131 0.57 24.23 -2.42
N PHE A 132 0.80 25.08 -1.43
CA PHE A 132 1.08 24.67 -0.04
C PHE A 132 -0.08 24.03 0.74
N LYS A 133 -1.35 24.18 0.30
CA LYS A 133 -2.53 23.71 1.05
C LYS A 133 -3.68 23.16 0.20
N LYS A 134 -3.59 23.19 -1.12
CA LYS A 134 -4.71 22.80 -1.99
C LYS A 134 -4.39 21.49 -2.69
N ASN A 135 -5.14 20.45 -2.38
CA ASN A 135 -5.11 19.20 -3.13
C ASN A 135 -6.24 19.22 -4.15
N ASP A 136 -5.88 19.18 -5.43
CA ASP A 136 -6.81 18.93 -6.51
C ASP A 136 -6.94 17.40 -6.65
N PHE A 137 -8.12 16.92 -7.02
CA PHE A 137 -8.38 15.48 -7.10
C PHE A 137 -9.24 15.15 -8.32
N LEU A 138 -9.00 13.97 -8.89
CA LEU A 138 -9.81 13.37 -9.94
C LEU A 138 -10.20 11.96 -9.48
N GLY A 139 -11.49 11.72 -9.28
CA GLY A 139 -12.08 10.41 -9.10
C GLY A 139 -12.75 9.94 -10.40
N ILE A 140 -12.47 8.73 -10.83
CA ILE A 140 -13.14 8.07 -11.96
C ILE A 140 -13.78 6.82 -11.40
N ALA A 141 -15.10 6.74 -11.49
CA ALA A 141 -15.85 5.63 -10.93
C ALA A 141 -16.72 4.97 -11.99
N SER A 142 -16.79 3.64 -11.97
CA SER A 142 -17.69 2.83 -12.78
C SER A 142 -18.65 2.08 -11.87
N GLY A 143 -19.87 1.83 -12.33
CA GLY A 143 -20.91 1.15 -11.55
C GLY A 143 -22.31 1.59 -11.96
N ARG A 144 -23.27 1.57 -11.03
CA ARG A 144 -24.69 1.91 -11.33
C ARG A 144 -24.95 3.42 -11.37
N PHE A 145 -24.03 4.20 -11.94
CA PHE A 145 -24.10 5.67 -11.91
C PHE A 145 -25.20 6.25 -12.79
N SER A 146 -25.50 5.67 -13.96
CA SER A 146 -26.56 6.18 -14.83
C SER A 146 -27.96 6.01 -14.22
N GLU A 147 -28.19 4.90 -13.52
CA GLU A 147 -29.42 4.61 -12.77
C GLU A 147 -29.56 5.55 -11.55
N LYS A 148 -28.48 5.68 -10.77
CA LYS A 148 -28.50 6.40 -9.49
C LYS A 148 -28.39 7.92 -9.67
N PHE A 149 -27.67 8.39 -10.69
CA PHE A 149 -27.40 9.81 -10.95
C PHE A 149 -27.61 10.16 -12.44
N PRO A 150 -28.85 10.07 -12.95
CA PRO A 150 -29.13 10.45 -14.33
C PRO A 150 -28.82 11.93 -14.56
N GLU A 151 -28.53 12.31 -15.81
CA GLU A 151 -28.18 13.69 -16.18
C GLU A 151 -29.24 14.71 -15.75
N SER A 152 -30.52 14.34 -15.79
CA SER A 152 -31.63 15.18 -15.30
C SER A 152 -31.51 15.50 -13.81
N PHE A 153 -31.10 14.53 -12.99
CA PHE A 153 -30.86 14.72 -11.57
C PHE A 153 -29.62 15.59 -11.32
N LEU A 154 -28.52 15.33 -12.03
CA LEU A 154 -27.30 16.12 -11.89
C LEU A 154 -27.53 17.59 -12.28
N LYS A 155 -28.25 17.83 -13.38
CA LYS A 155 -28.65 19.17 -13.82
C LYS A 155 -29.52 19.89 -12.79
N ALA A 156 -30.46 19.18 -12.16
CA ALA A 156 -31.32 19.76 -11.14
C ALA A 156 -30.58 20.09 -9.82
N LYS A 157 -29.46 19.42 -9.53
CA LYS A 157 -28.68 19.61 -8.31
C LYS A 157 -27.43 20.47 -8.48
N SER A 158 -27.06 20.79 -9.72
CA SER A 158 -25.90 21.60 -10.04
C SER A 158 -26.13 23.08 -9.81
N LEU A 159 -25.09 23.78 -9.35
CA LEU A 159 -25.04 25.25 -9.29
C LEU A 159 -24.81 25.85 -10.68
N GLU A 160 -24.04 25.14 -11.52
CA GLU A 160 -23.65 25.56 -12.86
C GLU A 160 -23.45 24.32 -13.73
N THR A 161 -23.67 24.47 -15.03
CA THR A 161 -23.31 23.48 -16.04
C THR A 161 -22.29 24.05 -17.01
N ALA A 162 -21.29 23.25 -17.38
CA ALA A 162 -20.32 23.58 -18.42
C ALA A 162 -20.23 22.43 -19.44
N SER A 163 -19.55 22.66 -20.55
CA SER A 163 -19.23 21.59 -21.50
C SER A 163 -17.84 21.74 -22.09
N ALA A 164 -17.17 20.61 -22.29
CA ALA A 164 -15.92 20.53 -23.05
C ALA A 164 -15.73 19.11 -23.58
N GLY A 165 -15.11 18.98 -24.76
CA GLY A 165 -14.75 17.67 -25.32
C GLY A 165 -15.95 16.77 -25.63
N GLY A 166 -17.13 17.37 -25.89
CA GLY A 166 -18.38 16.64 -26.10
C GLY A 166 -19.05 16.12 -24.82
N HIS A 167 -18.55 16.51 -23.64
CA HIS A 167 -19.09 16.11 -22.35
C HIS A 167 -19.69 17.29 -21.58
N THR A 168 -20.77 17.05 -20.85
CA THR A 168 -21.40 18.03 -19.95
C THR A 168 -20.88 17.83 -18.53
N PHE A 169 -20.52 18.93 -17.88
CA PHE A 169 -20.02 18.96 -16.51
C PHE A 169 -21.02 19.70 -15.62
N TYR A 170 -21.20 19.19 -14.40
CA TYR A 170 -22.16 19.70 -13.42
C TYR A 170 -21.40 20.11 -12.16
N ALA A 171 -21.45 21.38 -11.79
CA ALA A 171 -20.86 21.87 -10.55
C ALA A 171 -21.79 21.53 -9.38
N LEU A 172 -21.44 20.53 -8.57
CA LEU A 172 -22.20 20.20 -7.37
C LEU A 172 -21.96 21.24 -6.28
N ASP A 173 -20.72 21.70 -6.12
CA ASP A 173 -20.39 22.86 -5.28
C ASP A 173 -19.19 23.63 -5.87
N ARG A 174 -18.57 24.52 -5.10
CA ARG A 174 -17.42 25.34 -5.55
C ARG A 174 -16.16 24.52 -5.86
N ASN A 175 -16.03 23.32 -5.28
CA ASN A 175 -14.86 22.47 -5.32
C ASN A 175 -15.16 21.05 -5.83
N ILE A 176 -16.39 20.78 -6.29
CA ILE A 176 -16.79 19.46 -6.79
C ILE A 176 -17.54 19.63 -8.10
N TRP A 177 -16.92 19.14 -9.17
CA TRP A 177 -17.50 19.01 -10.49
C TRP A 177 -17.67 17.54 -10.83
N VAL A 178 -18.77 17.21 -11.52
CA VAL A 178 -19.03 15.85 -11.98
C VAL A 178 -19.38 15.79 -13.45
N ALA A 179 -18.98 14.73 -14.12
CA ALA A 179 -19.25 14.47 -15.52
C ALA A 179 -19.62 13.00 -15.71
N PRO A 180 -20.90 12.66 -15.98
CA PRO A 180 -21.24 11.33 -16.43
C PRO A 180 -20.64 11.09 -17.81
N PHE A 181 -20.12 9.88 -18.04
CA PHE A 181 -19.58 9.51 -19.34
C PHE A 181 -19.68 8.00 -19.58
N GLY A 182 -19.87 7.62 -20.84
CA GLY A 182 -20.25 6.24 -21.16
C GLY A 182 -21.58 5.86 -20.48
N THR A 183 -21.89 4.56 -20.46
CA THR A 183 -23.19 4.09 -19.95
C THR A 183 -23.25 4.07 -18.42
N ASN A 184 -22.11 3.88 -17.73
CA ASN A 184 -22.09 3.52 -16.32
C ASN A 184 -20.88 4.12 -15.57
N ARG A 185 -20.37 5.28 -16.01
CA ARG A 185 -19.23 5.93 -15.36
C ARG A 185 -19.49 7.39 -15.03
N ILE A 186 -18.77 7.86 -14.02
CA ILE A 186 -18.75 9.25 -13.63
C ILE A 186 -17.31 9.68 -13.32
N ALA A 187 -16.93 10.86 -13.79
CA ALA A 187 -15.72 11.54 -13.36
C ALA A 187 -16.12 12.62 -12.35
N VAL A 188 -15.39 12.71 -11.25
CA VAL A 188 -15.59 13.69 -10.18
C VAL A 188 -14.26 14.41 -9.99
N ALA A 189 -14.24 15.73 -9.98
CA ALA A 189 -12.99 16.47 -9.80
C ALA A 189 -13.12 17.71 -8.92
N GLY A 190 -11.97 18.11 -8.37
CA GLY A 190 -11.79 19.32 -7.58
C GLY A 190 -12.03 20.63 -8.35
N SER A 191 -11.99 20.57 -9.69
CA SER A 191 -12.15 21.72 -10.56
C SER A 191 -12.66 21.33 -11.95
N ARG A 192 -13.35 22.27 -12.61
CA ARG A 192 -13.77 22.14 -14.01
C ARG A 192 -12.59 21.81 -14.93
N LYS A 193 -11.47 22.54 -14.78
CA LYS A 193 -10.26 22.36 -15.59
C LYS A 193 -9.73 20.93 -15.52
N MET A 194 -9.79 20.28 -14.36
CA MET A 194 -9.32 18.91 -14.22
C MET A 194 -10.19 17.91 -15.00
N LEU A 195 -11.51 18.14 -15.11
CA LEU A 195 -12.37 17.35 -16.00
C LEU A 195 -12.08 17.66 -17.46
N GLU A 196 -11.92 18.94 -17.83
CA GLU A 196 -11.54 19.34 -19.19
C GLU A 196 -10.27 18.63 -19.65
N ASP A 197 -9.21 18.70 -18.85
CA ASP A 197 -7.93 18.06 -19.14
C ASP A 197 -8.02 16.51 -19.15
N PHE A 198 -8.98 15.92 -18.42
CA PHE A 198 -9.23 14.46 -18.46
C PHE A 198 -9.95 14.02 -19.75
N PHE A 199 -10.94 14.78 -20.20
CA PHE A 199 -11.66 14.47 -21.43
C PHE A 199 -10.90 14.88 -22.70
N GLN A 200 -9.97 15.84 -22.58
CA GLN A 200 -9.06 16.27 -23.64
C GLN A 200 -7.59 16.19 -23.17
N PRO A 201 -7.04 14.97 -23.01
CA PRO A 201 -5.71 14.79 -22.44
C PRO A 201 -4.61 15.33 -23.34
N ALA A 202 -3.71 16.14 -22.77
CA ALA A 202 -2.46 16.57 -23.40
C ALA A 202 -1.40 15.44 -23.36
N GLY A 203 -1.72 14.30 -23.97
CA GLY A 203 -0.85 13.11 -24.06
C GLY A 203 -1.09 12.05 -22.98
N ASN A 204 -0.30 10.97 -23.05
CA ASN A 204 -0.47 9.78 -22.23
C ASN A 204 0.15 9.94 -20.83
N PHE A 205 -0.62 9.63 -19.78
CA PHE A 205 -0.17 9.64 -18.39
C PHE A 205 1.08 8.79 -18.14
N PHE A 206 1.15 7.58 -18.72
CA PHE A 206 2.27 6.66 -18.47
C PHE A 206 3.60 7.18 -19.02
N GLU A 207 3.57 8.07 -20.00
CA GLU A 207 4.75 8.74 -20.54
C GLU A 207 5.08 10.02 -19.77
N ARG A 208 4.05 10.80 -19.41
CA ARG A 208 4.19 12.11 -18.76
C ARG A 208 4.57 12.02 -17.27
N ASP A 209 4.07 11.00 -16.57
CA ASP A 209 4.34 10.74 -15.16
C ASP A 209 5.01 9.37 -14.97
N SER A 210 6.29 9.32 -15.35
CA SER A 210 7.09 8.09 -15.29
C SER A 210 7.28 7.55 -13.87
N LEU A 211 7.24 8.39 -12.84
CA LEU A 211 7.37 7.95 -11.45
C LEU A 211 6.09 7.24 -10.98
N SER A 212 4.92 7.84 -11.20
CA SER A 212 3.65 7.17 -10.90
C SER A 212 3.49 5.91 -11.73
N ALA A 213 3.83 5.93 -13.01
CA ALA A 213 3.83 4.75 -13.88
C ALA A 213 4.70 3.63 -13.32
N ALA A 214 5.95 3.93 -12.93
CA ALA A 214 6.85 2.96 -12.34
C ALA A 214 6.34 2.38 -11.00
N LEU A 215 5.61 3.17 -10.21
CA LEU A 215 5.00 2.70 -8.95
C LEU A 215 3.75 1.84 -9.20
N ILE A 216 2.94 2.18 -10.20
CA ILE A 216 1.82 1.33 -10.66
C ILE A 216 2.36 -0.01 -11.17
N ASP A 217 3.49 0.00 -11.87
CA ASP A 217 4.12 -1.24 -12.32
C ASP A 217 4.70 -2.09 -11.19
N LYS A 218 5.02 -1.48 -10.05
CA LYS A 218 5.44 -2.20 -8.82
C LYS A 218 4.27 -2.82 -8.06
N ALA A 219 3.03 -2.38 -8.29
CA ALA A 219 1.86 -2.99 -7.65
C ALA A 219 1.64 -4.40 -8.20
N VAL A 220 1.80 -5.42 -7.36
CA VAL A 220 1.71 -6.83 -7.77
C VAL A 220 0.28 -7.24 -8.10
N TYR A 221 -0.67 -6.91 -7.23
CA TYR A 221 -2.09 -7.24 -7.41
C TYR A 221 -2.84 -6.05 -7.98
N LYS A 222 -3.33 -6.16 -9.22
CA LYS A 222 -3.92 -5.02 -9.94
C LYS A 222 -5.44 -5.07 -10.07
N SER A 223 -6.07 -6.21 -9.80
CA SER A 223 -7.52 -6.38 -9.92
C SER A 223 -8.31 -5.82 -8.73
N HIS A 224 -7.79 -5.89 -7.50
CA HIS A 224 -8.57 -5.56 -6.30
C HIS A 224 -8.23 -4.20 -5.69
N LEU A 225 -7.02 -4.01 -5.15
CA LEU A 225 -6.66 -2.77 -4.47
C LEU A 225 -5.19 -2.46 -4.71
N TRP A 226 -4.88 -1.22 -5.11
CA TRP A 226 -3.51 -0.75 -5.10
C TRP A 226 -3.38 0.77 -4.95
N PHE A 227 -2.20 1.17 -4.49
CA PHE A 227 -1.79 2.54 -4.25
C PHE A 227 -0.42 2.76 -4.89
N ALA A 228 -0.28 3.84 -5.65
CA ALA A 228 0.98 4.36 -6.13
C ALA A 228 1.15 5.76 -5.57
N LEU A 229 2.04 5.92 -4.59
CA LEU A 229 2.25 7.16 -3.84
C LEU A 229 3.64 7.73 -4.17
N PRO A 230 3.77 8.53 -5.24
CA PRO A 230 5.02 9.20 -5.59
C PRO A 230 5.38 10.36 -4.64
N SER A 231 4.43 10.90 -3.86
CA SER A 231 4.74 11.95 -2.88
C SER A 231 5.10 11.36 -1.51
N ALA A 232 6.15 11.90 -0.89
CA ALA A 232 6.53 11.58 0.48
C ALA A 232 5.47 12.05 1.49
N GLU A 233 4.75 13.14 1.20
CA GLU A 233 3.67 13.63 2.06
C GLU A 233 2.52 12.63 2.09
N TRP A 234 2.06 12.18 0.92
CA TRP A 234 1.02 11.15 0.80
C TRP A 234 1.47 9.81 1.38
N THR A 235 2.72 9.43 1.15
CA THR A 235 3.29 8.21 1.75
C THR A 235 3.25 8.27 3.27
N ASN A 236 3.71 9.38 3.86
CA ASN A 236 3.68 9.57 5.31
C ASN A 236 2.24 9.64 5.84
N GLY A 237 1.32 10.28 5.12
CA GLY A 237 -0.09 10.33 5.47
C GLY A 237 -0.74 8.94 5.50
N ALA A 238 -0.51 8.14 4.45
CA ALA A 238 -1.01 6.77 4.37
C ALA A 238 -0.45 5.89 5.49
N LEU A 239 0.87 5.94 5.73
CA LEU A 239 1.50 5.20 6.83
C LEU A 239 0.96 5.63 8.19
N LYS A 240 0.81 6.94 8.45
CA LYS A 240 0.22 7.46 9.69
C LYS A 240 -1.22 7.01 9.88
N SER A 241 -2.02 6.97 8.81
CA SER A 241 -3.40 6.48 8.88
C SER A 241 -3.43 5.00 9.28
N LEU A 242 -2.57 4.18 8.68
CA LEU A 242 -2.43 2.75 8.99
C LEU A 242 -1.89 2.52 10.41
N THR A 243 -1.13 3.46 10.95
CA THR A 243 -0.49 3.35 12.27
C THR A 243 -1.17 4.22 13.32
N SER A 244 -2.35 4.78 13.04
CA SER A 244 -3.03 5.77 13.88
C SER A 244 -3.43 5.22 15.27
N ALA A 245 -3.53 3.89 15.40
CA ALA A 245 -3.68 3.20 16.68
C ALA A 245 -2.42 3.25 17.57
N ASN A 246 -1.24 3.53 17.00
CA ASN A 246 0.05 3.65 17.70
C ASN A 246 0.57 5.10 17.62
N ARG A 247 0.13 5.95 18.55
CA ARG A 247 0.53 7.38 18.64
C ARG A 247 2.04 7.60 18.74
N ASP A 248 2.81 6.59 19.17
CA ASP A 248 4.27 6.65 19.37
C ASP A 248 5.09 6.51 18.08
N MET A 249 4.47 6.21 16.94
CA MET A 249 5.19 6.00 15.68
C MET A 249 5.70 7.28 15.00
N ASN A 250 5.29 8.46 15.49
CA ASN A 250 5.77 9.74 14.96
C ASN A 250 7.30 9.95 15.11
N GLY A 251 7.95 9.17 15.99
CA GLY A 251 9.40 9.22 16.25
C GLY A 251 10.27 8.29 15.41
N LEU A 252 9.71 7.40 14.57
CA LEU A 252 10.51 6.45 13.79
C LEU A 252 11.11 7.12 12.54
N GLY A 253 12.31 7.68 12.70
CA GLY A 253 13.03 8.38 11.64
C GLY A 253 13.25 7.59 10.34
N ASN A 254 13.10 6.26 10.36
CA ASN A 254 13.17 5.40 9.17
C ASN A 254 11.89 5.43 8.31
N LEU A 255 10.71 5.67 8.89
CA LEU A 255 9.46 5.79 8.13
C LEU A 255 9.38 7.13 7.41
N ASN A 256 9.82 8.20 8.07
CA ASN A 256 9.88 9.55 7.50
C ASN A 256 10.88 9.68 6.33
N ARG A 257 11.71 8.66 6.08
CA ARG A 257 12.69 8.61 4.97
C ARG A 257 12.16 7.92 3.71
N ILE A 258 10.97 7.33 3.79
CA ILE A 258 10.32 6.72 2.62
C ILE A 258 9.94 7.86 1.68
N ARG A 259 10.37 7.75 0.42
CA ARG A 259 10.11 8.74 -0.62
C ARG A 259 8.84 8.43 -1.39
N HIS A 260 8.69 7.15 -1.72
CA HIS A 260 7.59 6.66 -2.51
C HIS A 260 7.12 5.32 -1.96
N LEU A 261 5.85 5.02 -2.17
CA LEU A 261 5.26 3.78 -1.72
C LEU A 261 4.37 3.20 -2.82
N ALA A 262 4.56 1.92 -3.10
CA ALA A 262 3.57 1.11 -3.79
C ALA A 262 2.94 0.16 -2.77
N LEU A 263 1.63 -0.04 -2.86
CA LEU A 263 0.92 -1.06 -2.09
C LEU A 263 -0.09 -1.73 -2.99
N SER A 264 -0.24 -3.03 -2.87
CA SER A 264 -1.27 -3.79 -3.55
C SER A 264 -1.80 -4.89 -2.66
N ALA A 265 -3.08 -5.22 -2.80
CA ALA A 265 -3.71 -6.30 -2.08
C ALA A 265 -4.65 -7.08 -3.00
N SER A 266 -4.67 -8.39 -2.79
CA SER A 266 -5.63 -9.34 -3.34
C SER A 266 -6.43 -9.95 -2.21
N PHE A 267 -7.70 -10.20 -2.49
CA PHE A 267 -8.71 -10.72 -1.57
C PHE A 267 -9.28 -12.03 -2.09
N LYS A 268 -8.53 -12.80 -2.89
CA LYS A 268 -9.02 -14.05 -3.51
C LYS A 268 -9.18 -15.15 -2.45
N ASP A 269 -8.06 -15.71 -1.99
CA ASP A 269 -8.00 -16.81 -1.03
C ASP A 269 -7.44 -16.31 0.32
N GLY A 270 -8.15 -15.39 0.96
CA GLY A 270 -7.63 -14.59 2.08
C GLY A 270 -7.09 -13.24 1.64
N ILE A 271 -6.18 -12.66 2.44
CA ILE A 271 -5.56 -11.36 2.15
C ILE A 271 -4.09 -11.56 1.79
N LYS A 272 -3.75 -11.32 0.52
CA LYS A 272 -2.36 -11.25 0.07
C LYS A 272 -2.03 -9.80 -0.21
N ALA A 273 -1.05 -9.24 0.50
CA ALA A 273 -0.66 -7.85 0.35
C ALA A 273 0.84 -7.74 0.10
N GLU A 274 1.22 -6.79 -0.76
CA GLU A 274 2.60 -6.38 -0.93
C GLU A 274 2.69 -4.86 -0.83
N THR A 275 3.66 -4.38 -0.06
CA THR A 275 4.05 -2.97 -0.08
C THR A 275 5.53 -2.84 -0.36
N GLU A 276 5.88 -1.95 -1.29
CA GLU A 276 7.26 -1.60 -1.61
C GLU A 276 7.52 -0.16 -1.19
N TRP A 277 8.45 0.01 -0.25
CA TRP A 277 8.88 1.30 0.28
C TRP A 277 10.18 1.71 -0.39
N VAL A 278 10.16 2.80 -1.15
CA VAL A 278 11.32 3.30 -1.89
C VAL A 278 12.04 4.38 -1.10
N TYR A 279 13.33 4.20 -0.91
CA TYR A 279 14.21 5.13 -0.18
C TYR A 279 15.13 5.89 -1.14
N LYS A 280 15.71 6.99 -0.65
CA LYS A 280 16.70 7.76 -1.42
C LYS A 280 18.00 6.98 -1.70
N THR A 281 18.35 6.01 -0.85
CA THR A 281 19.63 5.29 -0.93
C THR A 281 19.48 3.83 -0.52
N ARG A 282 20.32 2.95 -1.09
CA ARG A 282 20.41 1.53 -0.71
C ARG A 282 20.72 1.34 0.77
N ARG A 283 21.58 2.21 1.33
CA ARG A 283 21.93 2.20 2.75
C ARG A 283 20.71 2.44 3.64
N ALA A 284 19.85 3.40 3.27
CA ALA A 284 18.62 3.66 4.02
C ALA A 284 17.65 2.47 3.94
N ALA A 285 17.48 1.88 2.77
CA ALA A 285 16.66 0.67 2.59
C ALA A 285 17.21 -0.53 3.39
N PHE A 286 18.53 -0.75 3.37
CA PHE A 286 19.18 -1.79 4.17
C PHE A 286 18.86 -1.63 5.66
N PHE A 287 19.15 -0.47 6.26
CA PHE A 287 18.86 -0.25 7.68
C PHE A 287 17.38 -0.36 8.03
N ALA A 288 16.50 0.16 7.18
CA ALA A 288 15.06 0.03 7.38
C ALA A 288 14.64 -1.45 7.36
N SER A 289 15.10 -2.23 6.38
CA SER A 289 14.80 -3.67 6.28
C SER A 289 15.32 -4.45 7.48
N THR A 290 16.55 -4.19 7.93
CA THR A 290 17.14 -4.85 9.10
C THR A 290 16.38 -4.52 10.37
N PHE A 291 15.98 -3.25 10.54
CA PHE A 291 15.19 -2.83 11.70
C PHE A 291 13.81 -3.49 11.71
N LEU A 292 13.10 -3.50 10.57
CA LEU A 292 11.79 -4.16 10.46
C LEU A 292 11.90 -5.66 10.70
N TRP A 293 12.91 -6.32 10.12
CA TRP A 293 13.14 -7.75 10.32
C TRP A 293 13.45 -8.07 11.79
N GLY A 294 14.33 -7.28 12.41
CA GLY A 294 14.67 -7.43 13.83
C GLY A 294 13.46 -7.22 14.73
N ALA A 295 12.65 -6.18 14.47
CA ALA A 295 11.43 -5.91 15.21
C ALA A 295 10.42 -7.05 15.07
N ALA A 296 10.15 -7.52 13.84
CA ALA A 296 9.25 -8.63 13.57
C ALA A 296 9.71 -9.91 14.28
N LYS A 297 11.01 -10.24 14.21
CA LYS A 297 11.56 -11.44 14.82
C LYS A 297 11.58 -11.39 16.35
N LEU A 298 11.88 -10.23 16.94
CA LEU A 298 11.83 -10.05 18.39
C LEU A 298 10.38 -10.16 18.90
N SER A 299 9.42 -9.59 18.18
CA SER A 299 8.00 -9.73 18.51
C SER A 299 7.49 -11.16 18.33
N SER A 300 7.95 -11.89 17.31
CA SER A 300 7.55 -13.29 17.11
C SER A 300 8.09 -14.21 18.23
N LEU A 301 9.24 -13.87 18.82
CA LEU A 301 9.87 -14.65 19.91
C LEU A 301 9.38 -14.26 21.31
N SER A 302 8.74 -13.10 21.47
CA SER A 302 8.33 -12.61 22.79
C SER A 302 6.96 -13.17 23.21
N GLU A 303 6.98 -14.23 24.02
CA GLU A 303 5.72 -14.82 24.54
C GLU A 303 5.01 -13.92 25.56
N SER A 304 5.75 -13.02 26.22
CA SER A 304 5.24 -12.15 27.29
C SER A 304 4.73 -10.79 26.80
N ARG A 305 5.16 -10.32 25.62
CA ARG A 305 4.78 -8.99 25.10
C ARG A 305 3.93 -9.04 23.83
N THR A 306 3.77 -10.20 23.21
CA THR A 306 3.04 -10.34 21.95
C THR A 306 2.07 -11.51 22.05
N SER A 307 0.79 -11.25 21.77
CA SER A 307 -0.25 -12.28 21.82
C SER A 307 0.04 -13.38 20.80
N LYS A 308 -0.55 -14.57 21.00
CA LYS A 308 -0.35 -15.70 20.08
C LYS A 308 -0.80 -15.36 18.66
N GLU A 309 -1.92 -14.66 18.53
CA GLU A 309 -2.50 -14.23 17.26
C GLU A 309 -1.57 -13.24 16.54
N ALA A 310 -0.99 -12.28 17.27
CA ALA A 310 -0.04 -11.33 16.70
C ALA A 310 1.26 -12.01 16.25
N ARG A 311 1.73 -13.04 16.97
CA ARG A 311 2.88 -13.85 16.54
C ARG A 311 2.57 -14.63 15.26
N GLU A 312 1.41 -15.28 15.19
CA GLU A 312 0.96 -16.01 13.99
C GLU A 312 0.85 -15.09 12.77
N LEU A 313 0.39 -13.85 12.94
CA LEU A 313 0.34 -12.85 11.87
C LEU A 313 1.75 -12.41 11.43
N LEU A 314 2.67 -12.16 12.37
CA LEU A 314 4.03 -11.74 12.05
C LEU A 314 4.81 -12.83 11.30
N ASP A 315 4.55 -14.12 11.58
CA ASP A 315 5.14 -15.24 10.86
C ASP A 315 4.68 -15.33 9.39
N LYS A 316 3.57 -14.65 9.03
CA LYS A 316 3.10 -14.52 7.65
C LYS A 316 3.65 -13.31 6.92
N VAL A 317 4.44 -12.47 7.59
CA VAL A 317 5.06 -11.28 7.01
C VAL A 317 6.51 -11.57 6.60
N ARG A 318 6.84 -11.33 5.34
CA ARG A 318 8.18 -11.44 4.79
C ARG A 318 8.70 -10.05 4.44
N ILE A 319 9.90 -9.74 4.90
CA ILE A 319 10.56 -8.45 4.68
C ILE A 319 11.84 -8.71 3.87
N GLN A 320 11.99 -8.03 2.74
CA GLN A 320 13.12 -8.18 1.84
C GLN A 320 13.63 -6.80 1.41
N GLN A 321 14.92 -6.55 1.60
CA GLN A 321 15.58 -5.41 0.94
C GLN A 321 15.80 -5.73 -0.54
N ASN A 322 15.56 -4.76 -1.42
CA ASN A 322 15.87 -4.87 -2.85
C ASN A 322 16.43 -3.54 -3.37
N LEU A 323 17.76 -3.44 -3.44
CA LEU A 323 18.45 -2.18 -3.80
C LEU A 323 17.99 -1.02 -2.89
N GLU A 324 17.42 0.05 -3.47
CA GLU A 324 16.89 1.21 -2.76
C GLU A 324 15.49 1.01 -2.16
N SER A 325 14.90 -0.19 -2.25
CA SER A 325 13.57 -0.46 -1.70
C SER A 325 13.53 -1.54 -0.63
N VAL A 326 12.46 -1.51 0.15
CA VAL A 326 12.07 -2.58 1.09
C VAL A 326 10.72 -3.10 0.64
N ILE A 327 10.66 -4.38 0.33
CA ILE A 327 9.45 -5.09 -0.06
C ILE A 327 8.95 -5.87 1.15
N ILE A 328 7.71 -5.64 1.53
CA ILE A 328 7.02 -6.33 2.62
C ILE A 328 5.85 -7.07 2.00
N HIS A 329 5.85 -8.39 2.16
CA HIS A 329 4.81 -9.27 1.67
C HIS A 329 4.08 -9.91 2.85
N ALA A 330 2.76 -9.91 2.82
CA ALA A 330 1.92 -10.58 3.80
C ALA A 330 0.99 -11.56 3.08
N ASP A 331 0.98 -12.81 3.53
CA ASP A 331 0.07 -13.86 3.04
C ASP A 331 -0.80 -14.36 4.19
N LEU A 332 -2.01 -13.79 4.31
CA LEU A 332 -2.95 -14.06 5.38
C LEU A 332 -4.04 -15.00 4.85
N PRO A 333 -3.93 -16.32 5.08
CA PRO A 333 -4.94 -17.26 4.61
C PRO A 333 -6.27 -17.08 5.33
N GLU A 334 -7.35 -17.50 4.68
CA GLU A 334 -8.72 -17.42 5.22
C GLU A 334 -8.89 -18.05 6.60
N SER A 335 -8.12 -19.09 6.89
CA SER A 335 -8.13 -19.80 8.18
C SER A 335 -7.79 -18.90 9.37
N LEU A 336 -7.11 -17.77 9.16
CA LEU A 336 -6.84 -16.79 10.22
C LEU A 336 -8.07 -15.97 10.60
N PHE A 337 -9.06 -15.90 9.72
CA PHE A 337 -10.25 -15.06 9.87
C PHE A 337 -11.49 -15.87 10.26
N ARG A 338 -11.52 -17.18 9.92
CA ARG A 338 -12.56 -18.09 10.38
C ARG A 338 -12.27 -18.43 11.85
N LYS A 339 -13.23 -18.15 12.75
CA LYS A 339 -13.14 -18.67 14.13
C LYS A 339 -13.04 -20.19 14.04
N SER A 340 -12.10 -20.78 14.77
CA SER A 340 -12.02 -22.23 14.97
C SER A 340 -13.42 -22.75 15.30
N GLU A 341 -14.06 -23.42 14.34
CA GLU A 341 -15.21 -24.26 14.64
C GLU A 341 -14.69 -25.33 15.59
N LYS A 342 -15.26 -25.33 16.79
CA LYS A 342 -14.92 -26.16 17.96
C LYS A 342 -14.30 -27.50 17.57
N ALA A 343 -13.14 -27.80 18.15
CA ALA A 343 -12.73 -29.19 18.32
C ALA A 343 -13.87 -29.96 19.02
N PRO A 344 -14.20 -31.17 18.57
CA PRO A 344 -15.25 -32.00 19.17
C PRO A 344 -14.98 -32.31 20.64
#